data_AF-A0AAN7CDC6-F1
#
_entry.id   AF-A0AAN7CDC6-F1
#
_cell.length_a   1.000
_cell.length_b   1.000
_cell.length_c   1.000
_cell.angle_alpha   90.00
_cell.angle_beta   90.00
_cell.angle_gamma   90.00
#
_symmetry.space_group_name_H-M   'P 1'
#
loop_
_entity.id
_entity.type
_entity.pdbx_description
1 polymer ?
#
loop_
_entity_poly.entity_id
_entity_poly.type
_entity_poly.pdbx_seq_one_letter_code
_entity_poly.pdbx_strand_id
1 'polypeptide(L)'
;MPVASFDYPGPTVTSTSASASASASASASASAPASPTPAPASAKNPTIRFTTTSELFQVLDRTRGDVLIVTDVSPQEFLAIERERESSRRRFRFRRYHARSRILLITIPTPVHELVHGELCKQLIVKLSHLNLLSAWKSIYSATLRQGGHPGGDGGESDSSGGPRIPGKGVPYWPTLVIEAGDSESLTQLRLDMHWWFRTSEHQVKIVILAKFDHSRREIRLEKYEEEPRVAHPDARITRSAATLAPVLRQTIVITRTATTRPVYNVARGALILSFRLLFSRPPGPGEGDIVFGITDLQDYAQYVWEEVRD
;
A
#
# COMPACT_ATOMS: atom_id res chain seq x y z
N MET A 1 -43.67 -46.53 30.72
CA MET A 1 -42.79 -45.95 31.76
C MET A 1 -42.37 -44.55 31.31
N PRO A 2 -42.26 -43.58 32.24
CA PRO A 2 -43.24 -42.50 32.22
C PRO A 2 -42.77 -41.16 31.62
N VAL A 3 -43.75 -40.37 31.18
CA VAL A 3 -43.62 -38.93 30.93
C VAL A 3 -43.76 -38.20 32.28
N ALA A 4 -42.96 -37.15 32.50
CA ALA A 4 -43.05 -36.31 33.69
C ALA A 4 -43.50 -34.89 33.31
N SER A 5 -44.74 -34.55 33.68
CA SER A 5 -45.29 -33.19 33.65
C SER A 5 -45.13 -32.54 35.03
N PHE A 6 -44.72 -31.28 35.09
CA PHE A 6 -44.90 -30.43 36.29
C PHE A 6 -45.09 -28.96 35.91
N ASP A 7 -45.89 -28.27 36.72
CA ASP A 7 -46.56 -27.02 36.39
C ASP A 7 -45.78 -25.74 36.72
N TYR A 8 -46.18 -24.64 36.07
CA TYR A 8 -45.80 -23.27 36.43
C TYR A 8 -46.71 -22.70 37.52
N PRO A 9 -46.18 -22.24 38.67
CA PRO A 9 -46.87 -21.29 39.53
C PRO A 9 -46.70 -19.84 39.04
N GLY A 10 -47.75 -19.03 39.17
CA GLY A 10 -47.77 -17.61 38.79
C GLY A 10 -47.10 -16.66 39.79
N PRO A 11 -47.05 -15.34 39.47
CA PRO A 11 -46.29 -14.36 40.23
C PRO A 11 -46.96 -13.93 41.54
N THR A 12 -46.15 -13.66 42.56
CA THR A 12 -46.57 -12.96 43.78
C THR A 12 -46.17 -11.49 43.69
N VAL A 13 -47.13 -10.58 43.93
CA VAL A 13 -46.91 -9.13 43.95
C VAL A 13 -46.97 -8.63 45.40
N THR A 14 -46.01 -7.80 45.80
CA THR A 14 -46.12 -6.99 47.02
C THR A 14 -45.39 -5.65 46.86
N SER A 15 -46.09 -4.56 47.15
CA SER A 15 -45.49 -3.27 47.56
C SER A 15 -45.17 -3.34 49.07
N THR A 16 -44.55 -2.39 49.76
CA THR A 16 -44.12 -0.99 49.47
C THR A 16 -42.71 -0.79 50.11
N SER A 17 -42.08 0.36 50.41
CA SER A 17 -42.32 1.82 50.38
C SER A 17 -40.97 2.57 50.33
N ALA A 18 -40.96 3.90 50.12
CA ALA A 18 -39.74 4.68 49.89
C ALA A 18 -39.17 5.42 51.11
N SER A 19 -37.83 5.53 51.17
CA SER A 19 -37.02 6.60 51.78
C SER A 19 -35.53 6.27 51.55
N ALA A 20 -34.53 7.16 51.54
CA ALA A 20 -34.40 8.58 51.25
C ALA A 20 -32.87 8.88 51.35
N SER A 21 -32.28 9.45 50.30
CA SER A 21 -31.00 10.21 50.27
C SER A 21 -29.96 10.06 51.40
N ALA A 22 -28.76 9.56 51.05
CA ALA A 22 -27.49 10.01 51.65
C ALA A 22 -26.37 9.98 50.59
N SER A 23 -25.79 11.13 50.24
CA SER A 23 -24.75 11.25 49.21
C SER A 23 -23.36 11.38 49.85
N ALA A 24 -22.48 10.39 49.63
CA ALA A 24 -21.08 10.43 50.04
C ALA A 24 -20.17 10.59 48.81
N SER A 25 -19.53 11.76 48.69
CA SER A 25 -18.68 12.10 47.54
C SER A 25 -17.24 11.60 47.70
N ALA A 26 -16.90 10.49 47.03
CA ALA A 26 -15.51 10.03 46.92
C ALA A 26 -14.77 10.80 45.82
N SER A 27 -13.77 11.59 46.20
CA SER A 27 -12.97 12.41 45.28
C SER A 27 -11.92 11.60 44.53
N ALA A 28 -12.26 11.11 43.34
CA ALA A 28 -11.29 10.51 42.42
C ALA A 28 -10.40 11.59 41.79
N SER A 29 -9.10 11.57 42.11
CA SER A 29 -8.11 12.50 41.55
C SER A 29 -7.86 12.21 40.07
N ALA A 30 -8.39 13.04 39.19
CA ALA A 30 -8.19 12.93 37.75
C ALA A 30 -6.73 13.22 37.36
N SER A 31 -6.00 12.19 36.95
CA SER A 31 -4.66 12.35 36.36
C SER A 31 -4.80 13.05 35.00
N ALA A 32 -4.04 14.13 34.80
CA ALA A 32 -4.05 14.87 33.54
C ALA A 32 -3.59 13.97 32.36
N PRO A 33 -4.18 14.12 31.16
CA PRO A 33 -3.73 13.38 30.00
C PRO A 33 -2.28 13.77 29.66
N ALA A 34 -1.41 12.76 29.53
CA ALA A 34 -0.03 12.99 29.13
C ALA A 34 0.02 13.67 27.76
N SER A 35 0.86 14.71 27.63
CA SER A 35 1.08 15.42 26.37
C SER A 35 1.48 14.43 25.27
N PRO A 36 0.96 14.57 24.03
CA PRO A 36 1.29 13.65 22.96
C PRO A 36 2.79 13.72 22.66
N THR A 37 3.49 12.59 22.82
CA THR A 37 4.88 12.42 22.41
C THR A 37 5.04 12.92 20.97
N PRO A 38 6.01 13.81 20.67
CA PRO A 38 6.20 14.29 19.30
C PRO A 38 6.44 13.10 18.38
N ALA A 39 5.68 13.02 17.28
CA ALA A 39 5.85 11.96 16.31
C ALA A 39 7.31 11.95 15.80
N PRO A 40 7.94 10.77 15.66
CA PRO A 40 9.32 10.70 15.18
C PRO A 40 9.41 11.40 13.82
N ALA A 41 10.42 12.26 13.67
CA ALA A 41 10.59 13.07 12.48
C ALA A 41 10.65 12.16 11.25
N SER A 42 9.79 12.40 10.26
CA SER A 42 9.78 11.64 9.01
C SER A 42 11.18 11.63 8.42
N ALA A 43 11.77 10.44 8.28
CA ALA A 43 13.05 10.27 7.60
C ALA A 43 12.95 10.94 6.22
N LYS A 44 13.92 11.80 5.91
CA LYS A 44 14.02 12.41 4.58
C LYS A 44 14.73 11.40 3.68
N ASN A 45 14.11 11.05 2.54
CA ASN A 45 14.74 10.20 1.55
C ASN A 45 16.11 10.81 1.13
N PRO A 46 17.18 10.01 1.02
CA PRO A 46 18.49 10.51 0.60
C PRO A 46 18.37 11.16 -0.79
N THR A 47 18.87 12.38 -0.91
CA THR A 47 18.72 13.23 -2.09
C THR A 47 20.07 13.80 -2.51
N ILE A 48 20.43 13.65 -3.78
CA ILE A 48 21.63 14.22 -4.40
C ILE A 48 21.27 15.10 -5.61
N ARG A 49 22.20 15.93 -6.07
CA ARG A 49 22.16 16.54 -7.41
C ARG A 49 22.93 15.65 -8.39
N PHE A 50 22.47 15.57 -9.63
CA PHE A 50 23.20 14.92 -10.70
C PHE A 50 24.48 15.70 -11.07
N THR A 51 25.49 14.96 -11.53
CA THR A 51 26.78 15.48 -11.99
C THR A 51 27.25 14.69 -13.21
N THR A 52 27.48 13.39 -13.04
CA THR A 52 27.78 12.43 -14.11
C THR A 52 27.14 11.07 -13.82
N THR A 53 26.91 10.27 -14.86
CA THR A 53 26.39 8.89 -14.72
C THR A 53 27.33 8.01 -13.90
N SER A 54 28.66 8.21 -14.03
CA SER A 54 29.66 7.45 -13.26
C SER A 54 29.62 7.79 -11.77
N GLU A 55 29.51 9.06 -11.40
CA GLU A 55 29.36 9.48 -10.00
C GLU A 55 28.04 8.99 -9.41
N LEU A 56 26.93 9.10 -10.15
CA LEU A 56 25.63 8.54 -9.75
C LEU A 56 25.75 7.04 -9.45
N PHE A 57 26.43 6.27 -10.30
CA PHE A 57 26.58 4.83 -10.13
C PHE A 57 27.45 4.50 -8.90
N GLN A 58 28.53 5.25 -8.68
CA GLN A 58 29.37 5.13 -7.47
C GLN A 58 28.62 5.51 -6.18
N VAL A 59 27.69 6.46 -6.23
CA VAL A 59 26.81 6.77 -5.08
C VAL A 59 25.82 5.64 -4.85
N LEU A 60 25.19 5.11 -5.91
CA LEU A 60 24.27 3.97 -5.80
C LEU A 60 24.95 2.72 -5.20
N ASP A 61 26.19 2.42 -5.59
CA ASP A 61 26.98 1.31 -5.04
C ASP A 61 27.39 1.49 -3.55
N ARG A 62 27.18 2.69 -2.99
CA ARG A 62 27.48 3.04 -1.58
C ARG A 62 26.23 3.41 -0.78
N THR A 63 25.08 3.55 -1.42
CA THR A 63 23.84 3.97 -0.78
C THR A 63 23.28 2.84 0.07
N ARG A 64 22.79 3.18 1.27
CA ARG A 64 22.12 2.25 2.18
C ARG A 64 20.63 2.54 2.20
N GLY A 65 19.83 1.49 2.31
CA GLY A 65 18.39 1.56 2.10
C GLY A 65 18.00 1.30 0.64
N ASP A 66 16.74 1.57 0.34
CA ASP A 66 16.04 1.12 -0.86
C ASP A 66 15.67 2.22 -1.85
N VAL A 67 16.01 3.49 -1.57
CA VAL A 67 15.72 4.63 -2.47
C VAL A 67 16.88 5.61 -2.56
N LEU A 68 17.05 6.22 -3.73
CA LEU A 68 17.83 7.45 -3.93
C LEU A 68 17.03 8.43 -4.80
N ILE A 69 16.94 9.69 -4.36
CA ILE A 69 16.39 10.79 -5.16
C ILE A 69 17.54 11.56 -5.81
N VAL A 70 17.46 11.80 -7.12
CA VAL A 70 18.46 12.52 -7.90
C VAL A 70 17.79 13.72 -8.57
N THR A 71 18.32 14.92 -8.32
CA THR A 71 17.77 16.19 -8.81
C THR A 71 18.64 16.81 -9.90
N ASP A 72 18.02 17.61 -10.78
CA ASP A 72 18.65 18.25 -11.94
C ASP A 72 19.16 17.27 -13.01
N VAL A 73 18.49 16.12 -13.18
CA VAL A 73 18.67 15.22 -14.33
C VAL A 73 17.84 15.73 -15.51
N SER A 74 18.46 16.13 -16.62
CA SER A 74 17.75 16.47 -17.87
C SER A 74 17.27 15.23 -18.64
N PRO A 75 16.33 15.34 -19.60
CA PRO A 75 15.90 14.22 -20.42
C PRO A 75 17.03 13.54 -21.19
N GLN A 76 18.03 14.30 -21.65
CA GLN A 76 19.21 13.80 -22.34
C GLN A 76 20.12 12.99 -21.41
N GLU A 77 20.28 13.44 -20.17
CA GLU A 77 21.05 12.74 -19.13
C GLU A 77 20.30 11.50 -18.65
N PHE A 78 18.99 11.56 -18.44
CA PHE A 78 18.18 10.39 -18.13
C PHE A 78 18.30 9.31 -19.21
N LEU A 79 18.21 9.69 -20.50
CA LEU A 79 18.46 8.79 -21.62
C LEU A 79 19.90 8.24 -21.66
N ALA A 80 20.89 8.89 -21.04
CA ALA A 80 22.23 8.33 -20.85
C ALA A 80 22.31 7.37 -19.67
N ILE A 81 21.65 7.69 -18.55
CA ILE A 81 21.52 6.84 -17.36
C ILE A 81 20.74 5.55 -17.70
N GLU A 82 19.68 5.62 -18.52
CA GLU A 82 18.91 4.46 -19.01
C GLU A 82 19.80 3.51 -19.82
N ARG A 83 20.54 4.04 -20.81
CA ARG A 83 21.46 3.23 -21.64
C ARG A 83 22.59 2.61 -20.82
N GLU A 84 23.16 3.36 -19.88
CA GLU A 84 24.29 2.89 -19.08
C GLU A 84 23.87 1.90 -17.98
N ARG A 85 22.63 1.99 -17.48
CA ARG A 85 22.03 0.94 -16.62
C ARG A 85 21.98 -0.39 -17.36
N GLU A 86 21.53 -0.37 -18.62
CA GLU A 86 21.34 -1.57 -19.44
C GLU A 86 22.68 -2.19 -19.88
N SER A 87 23.62 -1.39 -20.41
CA SER A 87 24.96 -1.85 -20.82
C SER A 87 25.73 -2.49 -19.64
N SER A 88 25.74 -1.82 -18.49
CA SER A 88 26.38 -2.29 -17.26
C SER A 88 25.49 -3.20 -16.40
N ARG A 89 24.33 -3.65 -16.92
CA ARG A 89 23.38 -4.61 -16.29
C ARG A 89 23.05 -4.30 -14.82
N ARG A 90 22.88 -3.01 -14.50
CA ARG A 90 22.72 -2.51 -13.13
C ARG A 90 21.33 -2.86 -12.57
N ARG A 91 21.29 -3.43 -11.36
CA ARG A 91 20.07 -4.00 -10.74
C ARG A 91 19.08 -2.99 -10.15
N PHE A 92 19.42 -1.69 -10.07
CA PHE A 92 18.49 -0.68 -9.55
C PHE A 92 17.29 -0.46 -10.51
N ARG A 93 16.16 0.04 -9.99
CA ARG A 93 14.94 0.37 -10.77
C ARG A 93 14.74 1.86 -10.91
N PHE A 94 14.15 2.31 -12.01
CA PHE A 94 13.71 3.69 -12.17
C PHE A 94 12.26 3.84 -11.68
N ARG A 95 12.05 3.94 -10.36
CA ARG A 95 10.71 4.13 -9.74
C ARG A 95 9.95 5.23 -10.46
N ARG A 96 10.58 6.38 -10.67
CA ARG A 96 9.98 7.48 -11.42
C ARG A 96 10.98 8.44 -12.01
N TYR A 97 10.65 9.00 -13.16
CA TYR A 97 11.30 10.18 -13.71
C TYR A 97 10.27 11.25 -14.04
N HIS A 98 10.59 12.49 -13.64
CA HIS A 98 9.80 13.68 -13.90
C HIS A 98 10.61 14.65 -14.76
N ALA A 99 10.34 14.64 -16.07
CA ALA A 99 11.11 15.38 -17.07
C ALA A 99 11.01 16.90 -16.87
N ARG A 100 9.86 17.40 -16.41
CA ARG A 100 9.64 18.84 -16.18
C ARG A 100 10.38 19.36 -14.94
N SER A 101 10.43 18.59 -13.86
CA SER A 101 11.10 19.00 -12.61
C SER A 101 12.53 18.48 -12.49
N ARG A 102 13.00 17.67 -13.45
CA ARG A 102 14.34 17.04 -13.48
C ARG A 102 14.62 16.19 -12.24
N ILE A 103 13.64 15.40 -11.80
CA ILE A 103 13.78 14.51 -10.64
C ILE A 103 13.70 13.07 -11.11
N LEU A 104 14.70 12.28 -10.74
CA LEU A 104 14.76 10.84 -10.93
C LEU A 104 14.74 10.16 -9.55
N LEU A 105 13.77 9.27 -9.33
CA LEU A 105 13.67 8.41 -8.17
C LEU A 105 14.12 7.00 -8.57
N ILE A 106 15.10 6.48 -7.84
CA ILE A 106 15.74 5.20 -8.10
C ILE A 106 15.46 4.27 -6.92
N THR A 107 14.87 3.10 -7.17
CA THR A 107 14.78 2.02 -6.18
C THR A 107 16.07 1.21 -6.19
N ILE A 108 16.57 0.88 -5.01
CA ILE A 108 17.72 0.00 -4.78
C ILE A 108 17.18 -1.30 -4.16
N PRO A 109 17.08 -2.42 -4.90
CA PRO A 109 16.52 -3.66 -4.36
C PRO A 109 17.28 -4.21 -3.14
N THR A 110 16.75 -3.98 -1.93
CA THR A 110 17.16 -4.67 -0.69
C THR A 110 16.32 -5.94 -0.49
N PRO A 111 16.80 -6.96 0.28
CA PRO A 111 16.01 -8.15 0.55
C PRO A 111 14.66 -7.85 1.21
N VAL A 112 14.66 -6.93 2.20
CA VAL A 112 13.45 -6.46 2.88
C VAL A 112 12.50 -5.78 1.89
N HIS A 113 13.01 -4.85 1.06
CA HIS A 113 12.19 -4.17 0.04
C HIS A 113 11.53 -5.17 -0.92
N GLU A 114 12.30 -6.09 -1.52
CA GLU A 114 11.78 -7.04 -2.50
C GLU A 114 10.73 -7.99 -1.89
N LEU A 115 10.87 -8.40 -0.62
CA LEU A 115 9.87 -9.21 0.07
C LEU A 115 8.61 -8.40 0.41
N VAL A 116 8.74 -7.13 0.80
CA VAL A 116 7.61 -6.27 1.21
C VAL A 116 6.55 -6.12 0.11
N HIS A 117 6.94 -6.02 -1.17
CA HIS A 117 5.99 -6.09 -2.29
C HIS A 117 5.85 -7.52 -2.87
N GLY A 118 6.95 -8.26 -2.98
CA GLY A 118 7.02 -9.52 -3.71
C GLY A 118 6.17 -10.62 -3.09
N GLU A 119 6.09 -10.69 -1.76
CA GLU A 119 5.30 -11.70 -1.07
C GLU A 119 3.79 -11.45 -1.20
N LEU A 120 3.34 -10.18 -1.11
CA LEU A 120 1.95 -9.81 -1.43
C LEU A 120 1.60 -10.15 -2.89
N CYS A 121 2.53 -9.91 -3.81
CA CYS A 121 2.36 -10.29 -5.22
C CYS A 121 2.31 -11.82 -5.40
N LYS A 122 3.14 -12.59 -4.68
CA LYS A 122 3.13 -14.06 -4.69
C LYS A 122 1.78 -14.61 -4.20
N GLN A 123 1.31 -14.13 -3.05
CA GLN A 123 0.03 -14.52 -2.47
C GLN A 123 -1.16 -14.13 -3.37
N LEU A 124 -1.13 -12.97 -4.03
CA LEU A 124 -2.12 -12.58 -5.04
C LEU A 124 -2.21 -13.62 -6.16
N ILE A 125 -1.07 -13.99 -6.76
CA ILE A 125 -1.02 -14.94 -7.88
C ILE A 125 -1.53 -16.33 -7.46
N VAL A 126 -1.21 -16.79 -6.25
CA VAL A 126 -1.77 -18.05 -5.69
C VAL A 126 -3.30 -17.96 -5.53
N LYS A 127 -3.82 -16.88 -4.95
CA LYS A 127 -5.27 -16.68 -4.77
C LYS A 127 -6.01 -16.58 -6.12
N LEU A 128 -5.42 -15.90 -7.10
CA LEU A 128 -5.95 -15.86 -8.48
C LEU A 128 -5.91 -17.23 -9.17
N SER A 129 -4.93 -18.09 -8.85
CA SER A 129 -4.89 -19.46 -9.35
C SER A 129 -6.03 -20.30 -8.76
N HIS A 130 -6.27 -20.25 -7.45
CA HIS A 130 -7.35 -20.99 -6.79
C HIS A 130 -8.76 -20.57 -7.26
N LEU A 131 -8.93 -19.33 -7.71
CA LEU A 131 -10.18 -18.82 -8.30
C LEU A 131 -10.28 -19.04 -9.81
N ASN A 132 -9.33 -19.75 -10.44
CA ASN A 132 -9.22 -19.95 -11.90
C ASN A 132 -9.03 -18.66 -12.72
N LEU A 133 -8.68 -17.54 -12.07
CA LEU A 133 -8.50 -16.21 -12.67
C LEU A 133 -7.11 -15.98 -13.28
N LEU A 134 -6.14 -16.86 -13.04
CA LEU A 134 -4.75 -16.66 -13.46
C LEU A 134 -4.58 -16.47 -14.98
N SER A 135 -5.40 -17.14 -15.80
CA SER A 135 -5.43 -16.95 -17.26
C SER A 135 -6.02 -15.59 -17.64
N ALA A 136 -7.00 -15.10 -16.88
CA ALA A 136 -7.62 -13.79 -17.04
C ALA A 136 -6.78 -12.64 -16.44
N TRP A 137 -5.67 -12.93 -15.76
CA TRP A 137 -4.72 -11.94 -15.24
C TRP A 137 -3.51 -11.77 -16.16
N LYS A 138 -2.90 -10.58 -16.15
CA LYS A 138 -1.60 -10.29 -16.75
C LYS A 138 -0.78 -9.45 -15.76
N SER A 139 0.24 -10.07 -15.18
CA SER A 139 1.27 -9.34 -14.44
C SER A 139 2.07 -8.44 -15.38
N ILE A 140 2.41 -7.26 -14.89
CA ILE A 140 3.22 -6.24 -15.60
C ILE A 140 4.58 -6.06 -14.90
N TYR A 141 4.66 -6.37 -13.59
CA TYR A 141 5.88 -6.33 -12.78
C TYR A 141 6.59 -4.96 -12.90
N SER A 142 7.92 -4.93 -12.99
CA SER A 142 8.72 -3.70 -13.08
C SER A 142 8.91 -3.18 -14.51
N ALA A 143 7.92 -3.34 -15.39
CA ALA A 143 7.96 -2.74 -16.72
C ALA A 143 7.83 -1.21 -16.64
N THR A 144 8.68 -0.48 -17.35
CA THR A 144 8.65 0.99 -17.38
C THR A 144 7.41 1.49 -18.12
N LEU A 145 6.51 2.19 -17.42
CA LEU A 145 5.29 2.77 -17.99
C LEU A 145 5.45 4.29 -18.15
N ARG A 146 5.01 4.82 -19.31
CA ARG A 146 5.22 6.21 -19.76
C ARG A 146 3.95 6.75 -20.40
N GLN A 147 3.49 7.94 -20.02
CA GLN A 147 2.35 8.58 -20.72
C GLN A 147 2.81 9.03 -22.12
N GLY A 148 2.03 8.72 -23.15
CA GLY A 148 2.41 8.98 -24.56
C GLY A 148 3.56 8.12 -25.11
N GLY A 149 4.23 7.29 -24.28
CA GLY A 149 5.24 6.32 -24.72
C GLY A 149 6.60 6.90 -25.15
N HIS A 150 6.84 8.22 -25.02
CA HIS A 150 8.08 8.84 -25.50
C HIS A 150 9.29 8.56 -24.57
N PRO A 151 10.45 8.14 -25.13
CA PRO A 151 11.71 8.04 -24.37
C PRO A 151 12.13 9.39 -23.78
N GLY A 152 12.76 9.39 -22.60
CA GLY A 152 13.15 10.61 -21.90
C GLY A 152 11.99 11.48 -21.36
N GLY A 153 10.72 11.11 -21.59
CA GLY A 153 9.55 11.73 -20.96
C GLY A 153 9.25 11.19 -19.56
N ASP A 154 8.20 11.70 -18.91
CA ASP A 154 7.72 11.20 -17.62
C ASP A 154 7.37 9.70 -17.68
N GLY A 155 7.76 8.96 -16.65
CA GLY A 155 7.55 7.51 -16.57
C GLY A 155 7.97 6.92 -15.23
N GLY A 156 7.75 5.62 -15.06
CA GLY A 156 8.16 4.90 -13.85
C GLY A 156 7.98 3.38 -13.93
N GLU A 157 8.73 2.67 -13.10
CA GLU A 157 8.67 1.23 -12.86
C GLU A 157 7.94 1.00 -11.53
N SER A 158 6.90 0.16 -11.50
CA SER A 158 6.27 -0.27 -10.24
C SER A 158 7.05 -1.43 -9.62
N ASP A 159 7.12 -1.51 -8.30
CA ASP A 159 7.76 -2.64 -7.63
C ASP A 159 6.99 -3.96 -7.90
N SER A 160 5.66 -3.93 -7.91
CA SER A 160 4.83 -5.00 -8.49
C SER A 160 3.48 -4.49 -9.00
N SER A 161 3.03 -4.99 -10.17
CA SER A 161 1.76 -4.58 -10.75
C SER A 161 1.16 -5.61 -11.70
N GLY A 162 -0.14 -5.47 -11.97
CA GLY A 162 -0.87 -6.29 -12.95
C GLY A 162 -2.31 -5.81 -13.16
N GLY A 163 -3.03 -6.53 -14.03
CA GLY A 163 -4.44 -6.26 -14.30
C GLY A 163 -5.11 -7.33 -15.14
N PRO A 164 -6.33 -7.06 -15.66
CA PRO A 164 -7.05 -8.01 -16.49
C PRO A 164 -6.32 -8.18 -17.82
N ARG A 165 -6.18 -9.43 -18.28
CA ARG A 165 -5.63 -9.75 -19.59
C ARG A 165 -6.58 -9.28 -20.68
N ILE A 166 -6.23 -8.20 -21.37
CA ILE A 166 -6.95 -7.74 -22.56
C ILE A 166 -6.41 -8.49 -23.80
N PRO A 167 -7.22 -9.32 -24.50
CA PRO A 167 -6.79 -10.00 -25.73
C PRO A 167 -6.38 -8.99 -26.81
N GLY A 168 -5.38 -9.35 -27.63
CA GLY A 168 -4.84 -8.48 -28.68
C GLY A 168 -3.98 -7.29 -28.19
N LYS A 169 -3.97 -6.95 -26.89
CA LYS A 169 -3.12 -5.87 -26.35
C LYS A 169 -1.79 -6.38 -25.77
N GLY A 170 -0.70 -6.04 -26.47
CA GLY A 170 0.66 -6.10 -25.93
C GLY A 170 0.83 -5.20 -24.69
N VAL A 171 1.97 -5.33 -24.00
CA VAL A 171 2.43 -4.23 -23.10
C VAL A 171 3.12 -3.16 -23.95
N PRO A 172 3.12 -1.87 -23.52
CA PRO A 172 2.53 -1.35 -22.29
C PRO A 172 1.02 -1.05 -22.41
N TYR A 173 0.25 -1.51 -21.44
CA TYR A 173 -1.01 -0.89 -21.01
C TYR A 173 -0.97 -0.77 -19.48
N TRP A 174 -1.75 0.15 -18.91
CA TRP A 174 -1.66 0.41 -17.47
C TRP A 174 -2.30 -0.72 -16.64
N PRO A 175 -1.69 -1.10 -15.51
CA PRO A 175 -2.28 -2.06 -14.57
C PRO A 175 -3.56 -1.50 -13.93
N THR A 176 -4.40 -2.39 -13.38
CA THR A 176 -5.48 -1.99 -12.46
C THR A 176 -5.03 -2.02 -11.00
N LEU A 177 -4.01 -2.83 -10.67
CA LEU A 177 -3.39 -2.92 -9.36
C LEU A 177 -1.90 -2.56 -9.42
N VAL A 178 -1.47 -1.67 -8.54
CA VAL A 178 -0.06 -1.39 -8.25
C VAL A 178 0.23 -1.67 -6.77
N ILE A 179 1.40 -2.23 -6.50
CA ILE A 179 2.01 -2.38 -5.18
C ILE A 179 3.38 -1.67 -5.23
N GLU A 180 3.58 -0.66 -4.39
CA GLU A 180 4.89 -0.02 -4.18
C GLU A 180 5.39 -0.36 -2.77
N ALA A 181 6.66 -0.75 -2.65
CA ALA A 181 7.31 -1.04 -1.38
C ALA A 181 8.13 0.17 -0.88
N GLY A 182 8.31 0.28 0.44
CA GLY A 182 9.29 1.19 1.02
C GLY A 182 9.86 0.70 2.36
N ASP A 183 11.17 0.57 2.42
CA ASP A 183 11.95 0.07 3.56
C ASP A 183 12.60 1.25 4.32
N SER A 184 13.59 1.89 3.70
CA SER A 184 14.07 3.23 4.09
C SER A 184 13.19 4.35 3.51
N GLU A 185 12.53 4.11 2.38
CA GLU A 185 11.68 5.09 1.69
C GLU A 185 10.53 5.58 2.58
N SER A 186 10.36 6.90 2.66
CA SER A 186 9.32 7.51 3.50
C SER A 186 7.91 7.28 2.95
N LEU A 187 6.96 7.04 3.84
CA LEU A 187 5.54 6.87 3.49
C LEU A 187 4.95 8.11 2.78
N THR A 188 5.53 9.30 3.03
CA THR A 188 5.20 10.53 2.32
C THR A 188 5.54 10.43 0.84
N GLN A 189 6.70 9.87 0.48
CA GLN A 189 7.09 9.67 -0.92
C GLN A 189 6.18 8.63 -1.58
N LEU A 190 5.99 7.46 -0.98
CA LEU A 190 5.08 6.41 -1.48
C LEU A 190 3.66 6.93 -1.80
N ARG A 191 3.16 7.92 -1.04
CA ARG A 191 1.87 8.57 -1.32
C ARG A 191 1.90 9.53 -2.52
N LEU A 192 3.04 10.16 -2.83
CA LEU A 192 3.24 10.89 -4.09
C LEU A 192 3.27 9.93 -5.28
N ASP A 193 3.92 8.77 -5.12
CA ASP A 193 3.93 7.70 -6.13
C ASP A 193 2.51 7.18 -6.42
N MET A 194 1.72 6.91 -5.37
CA MET A 194 0.29 6.59 -5.49
C MET A 194 -0.49 7.65 -6.28
N HIS A 195 -0.30 8.94 -5.98
CA HIS A 195 -0.97 10.02 -6.70
C HIS A 195 -0.52 10.11 -8.18
N TRP A 196 0.70 9.72 -8.52
CA TRP A 196 1.16 9.64 -9.90
C TRP A 196 0.56 8.44 -10.63
N TRP A 197 0.50 7.26 -10.02
CA TRP A 197 -0.08 6.07 -10.66
C TRP A 197 -1.53 6.28 -11.10
N PHE A 198 -2.36 6.88 -10.23
CA PHE A 198 -3.74 7.22 -10.60
C PHE A 198 -3.82 8.28 -11.70
N ARG A 199 -3.10 9.41 -11.56
CA ARG A 199 -3.15 10.53 -12.52
C ARG A 199 -2.59 10.17 -13.89
N THR A 200 -1.38 9.63 -13.93
CA THR A 200 -0.60 9.42 -15.16
C THR A 200 -1.07 8.21 -15.96
N SER A 201 -1.79 7.28 -15.31
CA SER A 201 -2.52 6.21 -16.00
C SER A 201 -3.87 6.65 -16.59
N GLU A 202 -4.24 7.93 -16.50
CA GLU A 202 -5.56 8.44 -16.87
C GLU A 202 -6.67 7.65 -16.16
N HIS A 203 -6.48 7.40 -14.86
CA HIS A 203 -7.36 6.64 -13.99
C HIS A 203 -7.56 5.17 -14.42
N GLN A 204 -6.62 4.56 -15.15
CA GLN A 204 -6.66 3.12 -15.47
C GLN A 204 -6.24 2.26 -14.28
N VAL A 205 -5.30 2.73 -13.46
CA VAL A 205 -5.04 2.16 -12.13
C VAL A 205 -6.27 2.36 -11.25
N LYS A 206 -6.68 1.31 -10.53
CA LYS A 206 -7.90 1.30 -9.69
C LYS A 206 -7.60 1.05 -8.22
N ILE A 207 -6.52 0.33 -7.91
CA ILE A 207 -6.03 0.09 -6.56
C ILE A 207 -4.53 0.37 -6.52
N VAL A 208 -4.08 1.12 -5.52
CA VAL A 208 -2.66 1.19 -5.15
C VAL A 208 -2.50 0.70 -3.71
N ILE A 209 -1.61 -0.26 -3.51
CA ILE A 209 -1.13 -0.70 -2.18
C ILE A 209 0.22 -0.07 -1.94
N LEU A 210 0.35 0.65 -0.82
CA LEU A 210 1.64 1.09 -0.29
C LEU A 210 2.00 0.15 0.84
N ALA A 211 3.06 -0.64 0.66
CA ALA A 211 3.58 -1.57 1.64
C ALA A 211 4.87 -1.00 2.24
N LYS A 212 4.84 -0.57 3.50
CA LYS A 212 6.00 -0.01 4.18
C LYS A 212 6.48 -0.91 5.31
N PHE A 213 7.78 -1.23 5.34
CA PHE A 213 8.45 -1.61 6.59
C PHE A 213 8.91 -0.35 7.33
N ASP A 214 8.64 -0.25 8.64
CA ASP A 214 9.10 0.86 9.48
C ASP A 214 10.00 0.33 10.61
N HIS A 215 11.31 0.41 10.40
CA HIS A 215 12.32 0.03 11.40
C HIS A 215 12.16 0.76 12.75
N SER A 216 11.73 2.02 12.74
CA SER A 216 11.63 2.84 13.97
C SER A 216 10.46 2.40 14.86
N ARG A 217 9.40 1.88 14.25
CA ARG A 217 8.19 1.37 14.93
C ARG A 217 8.15 -0.15 15.04
N ARG A 218 9.03 -0.85 14.32
CA ARG A 218 9.02 -2.31 14.09
C ARG A 218 7.63 -2.80 13.69
N GLU A 219 7.07 -2.16 12.66
CA GLU A 219 5.79 -2.51 12.05
C GLU A 219 5.89 -2.63 10.52
N ILE A 220 5.05 -3.49 9.92
CA ILE A 220 4.68 -3.36 8.50
C ILE A 220 3.37 -2.59 8.46
N ARG A 221 3.28 -1.58 7.59
CA ARG A 221 2.05 -0.86 7.30
C ARG A 221 1.64 -1.08 5.85
N LEU A 222 0.40 -1.50 5.65
CA LEU A 222 -0.24 -1.56 4.34
C LEU A 222 -1.30 -0.44 4.26
N GLU A 223 -1.20 0.44 3.26
CA GLU A 223 -2.23 1.43 2.94
C GLU A 223 -2.85 1.11 1.58
N LYS A 224 -4.15 0.77 1.55
CA LYS A 224 -4.92 0.59 0.30
C LYS A 224 -5.59 1.89 -0.09
N TYR A 225 -5.26 2.40 -1.27
CA TYR A 225 -5.94 3.50 -1.93
C TYR A 225 -6.79 3.00 -3.10
N GLU A 226 -7.98 3.58 -3.24
CA GLU A 226 -8.90 3.43 -4.39
C GLU A 226 -9.29 4.83 -4.85
N GLU A 227 -9.76 5.01 -6.10
CA GLU A 227 -10.28 6.29 -6.56
C GLU A 227 -11.80 6.40 -6.44
N GLU A 228 -12.26 7.55 -5.94
CA GLU A 228 -13.67 7.90 -5.83
C GLU A 228 -13.99 9.23 -6.54
N PRO A 229 -15.23 9.42 -7.05
CA PRO A 229 -15.67 10.71 -7.55
C PRO A 229 -15.64 11.77 -6.43
N ARG A 230 -14.82 12.81 -6.61
CA ARG A 230 -14.77 13.93 -5.68
C ARG A 230 -16.11 14.69 -5.74
N VAL A 231 -16.88 14.60 -4.66
CA VAL A 231 -18.10 15.39 -4.48
C VAL A 231 -17.72 16.87 -4.54
N ALA A 232 -18.34 17.61 -5.47
CA ALA A 232 -18.14 19.06 -5.57
C ALA A 232 -18.79 19.76 -4.37
N HIS A 233 -18.16 20.81 -3.85
CA HIS A 233 -18.83 21.69 -2.89
C HIS A 233 -20.05 22.36 -3.55
N PRO A 234 -21.16 22.61 -2.80
CA PRO A 234 -22.39 23.17 -3.36
C PRO A 234 -22.20 24.46 -4.17
N ASP A 235 -21.26 25.32 -3.77
CA ASP A 235 -20.99 26.62 -4.40
C ASP A 235 -20.07 26.54 -5.63
N ALA A 236 -19.55 25.35 -5.97
CA ALA A 236 -18.69 25.15 -7.14
C ALA A 236 -19.53 25.12 -8.42
N ARG A 237 -19.60 26.26 -9.14
CA ARG A 237 -20.32 26.42 -10.41
C ARG A 237 -19.93 25.35 -11.44
N ILE A 238 -20.77 24.31 -11.56
CA ILE A 238 -20.48 23.10 -12.34
C ILE A 238 -20.43 23.42 -13.85
N THR A 239 -19.22 23.51 -14.39
CA THR A 239 -18.99 23.27 -15.82
C THR A 239 -19.12 21.78 -16.12
N ARG A 240 -19.60 21.43 -17.32
CA ARG A 240 -20.16 20.11 -17.65
C ARG A 240 -19.13 19.00 -17.88
N SER A 241 -17.99 19.05 -17.21
CA SER A 241 -16.80 18.23 -17.44
C SER A 241 -16.42 17.40 -16.21
N ALA A 242 -16.43 16.07 -16.36
CA ALA A 242 -15.84 15.04 -15.49
C ALA A 242 -15.83 15.29 -13.97
N ALA A 243 -16.59 14.48 -13.22
CA ALA A 243 -16.38 14.34 -11.78
C ALA A 243 -14.91 13.95 -11.52
N THR A 244 -14.15 14.85 -10.89
CA THR A 244 -12.71 14.65 -10.69
C THR A 244 -12.49 13.45 -9.78
N LEU A 245 -11.82 12.41 -10.26
CA LEU A 245 -11.46 11.29 -9.38
C LEU A 245 -10.37 11.75 -8.39
N ALA A 246 -10.48 11.26 -7.16
CA ALA A 246 -9.54 11.52 -6.09
C ALA A 246 -9.20 10.21 -5.36
N PRO A 247 -7.91 9.92 -5.09
CA PRO A 247 -7.55 8.76 -4.28
C PRO A 247 -7.98 8.90 -2.83
N VAL A 248 -8.61 7.86 -2.30
CA VAL A 248 -9.12 7.77 -0.93
C VAL A 248 -8.46 6.58 -0.23
N LEU A 249 -7.97 6.82 0.99
CA LEU A 249 -7.42 5.77 1.86
C LEU A 249 -8.56 4.90 2.40
N ARG A 250 -8.66 3.67 1.90
CA ARG A 250 -9.75 2.72 2.19
C ARG A 250 -9.45 1.79 3.35
N GLN A 251 -8.20 1.35 3.45
CA GLN A 251 -7.73 0.50 4.54
C GLN A 251 -6.32 0.91 4.95
N THR A 252 -6.08 0.99 6.25
CA THR A 252 -4.73 0.93 6.82
C THR A 252 -4.66 -0.31 7.68
N ILE A 253 -3.76 -1.23 7.36
CA ILE A 253 -3.44 -2.40 8.16
C ILE A 253 -2.05 -2.18 8.75
N VAL A 254 -1.88 -2.54 10.02
CA VAL A 254 -0.58 -2.46 10.70
C VAL A 254 -0.31 -3.84 11.30
N ILE A 255 0.84 -4.40 10.97
CA ILE A 255 1.30 -5.70 11.46
C ILE A 255 2.50 -5.44 12.37
N THR A 256 2.51 -6.03 13.56
CA THR A 256 3.60 -5.88 14.55
C THR A 256 4.09 -7.24 15.03
N ARG A 257 5.42 -7.38 15.21
CA ARG A 257 6.07 -8.59 15.72
C ARG A 257 6.23 -8.52 17.24
N THR A 258 5.85 -9.56 17.98
CA THR A 258 6.19 -9.67 19.41
C THR A 258 7.69 -9.91 19.62
N ALA A 259 8.28 -9.29 20.65
CA ALA A 259 9.69 -9.46 21.02
C ALA A 259 9.92 -10.76 21.81
N THR A 260 9.61 -11.90 21.20
CA THR A 260 9.63 -13.24 21.82
C THR A 260 10.39 -14.24 20.94
N THR A 261 10.97 -15.28 21.55
CA THR A 261 11.75 -16.34 20.87
C THR A 261 10.95 -17.13 19.84
N ARG A 262 9.63 -17.21 20.02
CA ARG A 262 8.67 -17.48 18.95
C ARG A 262 7.91 -16.17 18.69
N PRO A 263 8.14 -15.46 17.58
CA PRO A 263 7.41 -14.24 17.27
C PRO A 263 5.96 -14.56 16.92
N VAL A 264 5.05 -13.68 17.34
CA VAL A 264 3.65 -13.64 16.91
C VAL A 264 3.44 -12.34 16.13
N TYR A 265 2.81 -12.43 14.96
CA TYR A 265 2.48 -11.29 14.13
C TYR A 265 1.05 -10.84 14.41
N ASN A 266 0.89 -9.66 15.01
CA ASN A 266 -0.42 -9.10 15.36
C ASN A 266 -0.90 -8.19 14.21
N VAL A 267 -1.91 -8.63 13.46
CA VAL A 267 -2.49 -7.91 12.32
C VAL A 267 -3.66 -7.03 12.79
N ALA A 268 -3.43 -5.72 12.89
CA ALA A 268 -4.46 -4.76 13.26
C ALA A 268 -5.33 -4.35 12.06
N ARG A 269 -6.63 -4.12 12.32
CA ARG A 269 -7.66 -3.63 11.37
C ARG A 269 -8.10 -4.62 10.27
N GLY A 270 -7.80 -5.90 10.43
CA GLY A 270 -8.47 -6.98 9.69
C GLY A 270 -7.75 -7.41 8.40
N ALA A 271 -8.50 -8.11 7.54
CA ALA A 271 -8.03 -8.61 6.26
C ALA A 271 -7.83 -7.50 5.22
N LEU A 272 -6.84 -7.64 4.32
CA LEU A 272 -6.75 -6.81 3.12
C LEU A 272 -7.72 -7.35 2.08
N ILE A 273 -8.60 -6.50 1.55
CA ILE A 273 -9.63 -6.91 0.58
C ILE A 273 -9.46 -6.09 -0.69
N LEU A 274 -9.14 -6.75 -1.80
CA LEU A 274 -9.00 -6.12 -3.12
C LEU A 274 -10.27 -6.37 -3.94
N SER A 275 -11.01 -5.33 -4.30
CA SER A 275 -12.30 -5.52 -4.96
C SER A 275 -12.13 -6.09 -6.37
N PHE A 276 -12.83 -7.19 -6.65
CA PHE A 276 -12.83 -7.86 -7.95
C PHE A 276 -13.21 -6.90 -9.07
N ARG A 277 -14.21 -6.03 -8.83
CA ARG A 277 -14.70 -5.06 -9.81
C ARG A 277 -13.62 -4.03 -10.19
N LEU A 278 -12.75 -3.67 -9.25
CA LEU A 278 -11.62 -2.77 -9.49
C LEU A 278 -10.45 -3.51 -10.14
N LEU A 279 -10.16 -4.74 -9.71
CA LEU A 279 -9.09 -5.57 -10.27
C LEU A 279 -9.34 -5.96 -11.73
N PHE A 280 -10.56 -6.36 -12.09
CA PHE A 280 -10.89 -6.89 -13.42
C PHE A 280 -11.71 -5.93 -14.30
N SER A 281 -12.09 -4.75 -13.79
CA SER A 281 -12.92 -3.75 -14.49
C SER A 281 -14.29 -4.28 -14.98
N ARG A 282 -14.82 -5.35 -14.35
CA ARG A 282 -16.11 -5.97 -14.67
C ARG A 282 -16.79 -6.53 -13.41
N PRO A 283 -18.10 -6.83 -13.41
CA PRO A 283 -18.73 -7.59 -12.33
C PRO A 283 -18.10 -9.00 -12.17
N PRO A 284 -18.10 -9.57 -10.96
CA PRO A 284 -17.83 -10.99 -10.76
C PRO A 284 -18.94 -11.85 -11.37
N GLY A 285 -18.56 -13.01 -11.92
CA GLY A 285 -19.44 -14.10 -12.31
C GLY A 285 -19.56 -15.17 -11.20
N PRO A 286 -20.19 -16.32 -11.50
CA PRO A 286 -20.35 -17.41 -10.55
C PRO A 286 -19.00 -17.93 -10.03
N GLY A 287 -18.83 -17.97 -8.71
CA GLY A 287 -17.59 -18.41 -8.05
C GLY A 287 -16.47 -17.35 -8.01
N GLU A 288 -16.64 -16.20 -8.64
CA GLU A 288 -15.70 -15.07 -8.55
C GLU A 288 -16.08 -14.12 -7.41
N GLY A 289 -15.09 -13.46 -6.82
CA GLY A 289 -15.30 -12.54 -5.70
C GLY A 289 -14.05 -11.74 -5.38
N ASP A 290 -14.17 -10.82 -4.41
CA ASP A 290 -13.06 -9.97 -3.96
C ASP A 290 -11.88 -10.81 -3.41
N ILE A 291 -10.65 -10.38 -3.70
CA ILE A 291 -9.46 -11.12 -3.27
C ILE A 291 -9.14 -10.75 -1.82
N VAL A 292 -9.35 -11.70 -0.92
CA VAL A 292 -9.14 -11.54 0.53
C VAL A 292 -7.79 -12.14 0.94
N PHE A 293 -6.96 -11.32 1.57
CA PHE A 293 -5.79 -11.74 2.35
C PHE A 293 -6.22 -11.69 3.82
N GLY A 294 -6.56 -12.84 4.37
CA GLY A 294 -7.02 -13.00 5.74
C GLY A 294 -5.90 -12.74 6.75
N ILE A 295 -6.24 -12.87 8.04
CA ILE A 295 -5.26 -12.65 9.12
C ILE A 295 -4.05 -13.59 8.96
N THR A 296 -4.27 -14.88 8.70
CA THR A 296 -3.18 -15.85 8.50
C THR A 296 -2.31 -15.52 7.29
N ASP A 297 -2.90 -15.19 6.13
CA ASP A 297 -2.13 -14.76 4.93
C ASP A 297 -1.17 -13.59 5.26
N LEU A 298 -1.68 -12.62 6.04
CA LEU A 298 -0.94 -11.44 6.46
C LEU A 298 0.09 -11.74 7.58
N GLN A 299 -0.13 -12.77 8.39
CA GLN A 299 0.85 -13.27 9.37
C GLN A 299 2.01 -14.00 8.68
N ASP A 300 1.71 -14.85 7.71
CA ASP A 300 2.70 -15.57 6.90
C ASP A 300 3.52 -14.60 6.04
N TYR A 301 2.85 -13.62 5.42
CA TYR A 301 3.49 -12.48 4.74
C TYR A 301 4.48 -11.75 5.64
N ALA A 302 4.04 -11.40 6.85
CA ALA A 302 4.87 -10.71 7.82
C ALA A 302 6.05 -11.57 8.25
N GLN A 303 5.89 -12.88 8.45
CA GLN A 303 6.99 -13.77 8.80
C GLN A 303 8.11 -13.70 7.75
N TYR A 304 7.80 -13.89 6.47
CA TYR A 304 8.81 -13.83 5.41
C TYR A 304 9.54 -12.49 5.36
N VAL A 305 8.82 -11.37 5.47
CA VAL A 305 9.46 -10.04 5.51
C VAL A 305 10.39 -9.89 6.72
N TRP A 306 9.99 -10.39 7.89
CA TRP A 306 10.79 -10.27 9.12
C TRP A 306 11.99 -11.22 9.20
N GLU A 307 12.06 -12.28 8.39
CA GLU A 307 13.21 -13.19 8.35
C GLU A 307 14.48 -12.52 7.78
N GLU A 308 14.34 -11.53 6.88
CA GLU A 308 15.45 -10.70 6.39
C GLU A 308 15.76 -9.48 7.28
N VAL A 309 14.86 -9.12 8.21
CA VAL A 309 15.06 -7.97 9.11
C VAL A 309 15.92 -8.39 10.30
N ARG A 310 17.20 -8.00 10.23
CA ARG A 310 18.14 -8.15 11.35
C ARG A 310 17.72 -7.25 12.51
N ASP A 311 17.71 -7.83 13.72
CA ASP A 311 17.46 -7.15 14.99
C ASP A 311 18.68 -6.37 15.50
#